data_AF-A0A540KVH7-F1
#
_entry.id   AF-A0A540KVH7-F1
#
_cell.length_a   1.000
_cell.length_b   1.000
_cell.length_c   1.000
_cell.angle_alpha   90.00
_cell.angle_beta   90.00
_cell.angle_gamma   90.00
#
_symmetry.space_group_name_H-M   'P 1'
#
loop_
_entity.id
_entity.type
_entity.pdbx_description
1 polymer ?
#
loop_
_entity_poly.entity_id
_entity_poly.type
_entity_poly.pdbx_seq_one_letter_code
_entity_poly.pdbx_strand_id
1 'polypeptide(L)'
;MKLKASNYLWEMYYGGWAAPNIYFLGFAGVVKFGNLRIGGLSGIYKQPDFLKGHFDRPPYNGHTIRSVYHVREYDFHKLMQVEEPVDIFLSHDCPFGITDCGDWKELVREKPDFKQEVQERNLGSKPVAQLLEKLKPPYWFSADLHCKFAARVQHGEDGSVTNFLALDKCLPGRKFLQLVC
;
A
#
# COMPACT_ATOMS: atom_id res chain seq x y z
N MET A 1 -11.10 6.42 18.16
CA MET A 1 -10.59 7.22 17.02
C MET A 1 -10.73 6.50 15.68
N LYS A 2 -10.38 5.19 15.56
CA LYS A 2 -10.52 4.41 14.31
C LYS A 2 -11.95 4.40 13.73
N LEU A 3 -12.98 4.28 14.56
CA LEU A 3 -14.38 4.10 14.14
C LEU A 3 -14.94 5.29 13.35
N LYS A 4 -14.66 6.53 13.78
CA LYS A 4 -15.09 7.75 13.07
C LYS A 4 -14.36 7.94 11.74
N ALA A 5 -13.06 7.64 11.69
CA ALA A 5 -12.26 7.72 10.47
C ALA A 5 -12.70 6.66 9.45
N SER A 6 -12.96 5.42 9.89
CA SER A 6 -13.44 4.35 9.01
C SER A 6 -14.81 4.65 8.38
N ASN A 7 -15.75 5.22 9.14
CA ASN A 7 -17.05 5.66 8.59
C ASN A 7 -16.84 6.71 7.48
N TYR A 8 -16.02 7.73 7.75
CA TYR A 8 -15.84 8.85 6.83
C TYR A 8 -15.08 8.45 5.56
N LEU A 9 -14.07 7.59 5.67
CA LEU A 9 -13.37 7.06 4.50
C LEU A 9 -14.27 6.15 3.65
N TRP A 10 -15.22 5.45 4.26
CA TRP A 10 -16.20 4.64 3.54
C TRP A 10 -17.15 5.49 2.68
N GLU A 11 -17.57 6.66 3.18
CA GLU A 11 -18.36 7.63 2.39
C GLU A 11 -17.59 8.13 1.15
N MET A 12 -16.27 8.18 1.24
CA MET A 12 -15.37 8.55 0.13
C MET A 12 -14.74 7.32 -0.54
N TYR A 13 -15.51 6.25 -0.75
CA TYR A 13 -15.01 5.01 -1.34
C TYR A 13 -14.26 5.21 -2.68
N TYR A 14 -14.76 6.09 -3.54
CA TYR A 14 -14.16 6.46 -4.82
C TYR A 14 -13.15 7.63 -4.74
N GLY A 15 -12.81 8.04 -3.52
CA GLY A 15 -11.96 9.20 -3.25
C GLY A 15 -12.73 10.50 -3.09
N GLY A 16 -12.06 11.49 -2.53
CA GLY A 16 -12.65 12.79 -2.23
C GLY A 16 -11.76 13.67 -1.37
N TRP A 17 -12.13 14.94 -1.26
CA TRP A 17 -11.46 15.89 -0.38
C TRP A 17 -11.83 15.60 1.07
N ALA A 18 -10.87 15.10 1.85
CA ALA A 18 -11.05 14.83 3.26
C ALA A 18 -10.91 16.12 4.10
N ALA A 19 -10.13 17.08 3.63
CA ALA A 19 -9.94 18.41 4.21
C ALA A 19 -9.28 19.35 3.16
N PRO A 20 -9.18 20.68 3.42
CA PRO A 20 -8.38 21.56 2.58
C PRO A 20 -6.96 21.02 2.38
N ASN A 21 -6.53 20.90 1.12
CA ASN A 21 -5.23 20.34 0.72
C ASN A 21 -4.98 18.87 1.11
N ILE A 22 -6.03 18.11 1.46
CA ILE A 22 -5.94 16.68 1.77
C ILE A 22 -6.97 15.93 0.92
N TYR A 23 -6.47 15.22 -0.09
CA TYR A 23 -7.28 14.37 -0.97
C TYR A 23 -7.07 12.90 -0.64
N PHE A 24 -8.16 12.18 -0.41
CA PHE A 24 -8.16 10.73 -0.26
C PHE A 24 -8.38 10.07 -1.63
N LEU A 25 -7.48 9.17 -2.04
CA LEU A 25 -7.56 8.47 -3.34
C LEU A 25 -8.74 7.49 -3.42
N GLY A 26 -9.38 7.17 -2.31
CA GLY A 26 -10.36 6.10 -2.22
C GLY A 26 -9.74 4.76 -1.89
N PHE A 27 -10.53 3.71 -1.98
CA PHE A 27 -10.10 2.35 -1.66
C PHE A 27 -9.16 1.76 -2.71
N ALA A 28 -9.43 2.05 -3.99
CA ALA A 28 -8.57 1.73 -5.11
C ALA A 28 -8.89 2.67 -6.27
N GLY A 29 -7.86 3.29 -6.85
CA GLY A 29 -8.03 4.22 -7.97
C GLY A 29 -6.73 4.84 -8.45
N VAL A 30 -6.84 5.62 -9.52
CA VAL A 30 -5.75 6.42 -10.09
C VAL A 30 -6.26 7.85 -10.28
N VAL A 31 -5.48 8.83 -9.82
CA VAL A 31 -5.76 10.25 -10.02
C VAL A 31 -4.64 10.90 -10.82
N LYS A 32 -4.98 11.95 -11.57
CA LYS A 32 -4.00 12.78 -12.28
C LYS A 32 -3.82 14.10 -11.54
N PHE A 33 -2.58 14.42 -11.19
CA PHE A 33 -2.20 15.68 -10.58
C PHE A 33 -1.09 16.33 -11.40
N GLY A 34 -1.41 17.42 -12.09
CA GLY A 34 -0.51 17.99 -13.11
C GLY A 34 -0.24 16.98 -14.22
N ASN A 35 1.03 16.66 -14.44
CA ASN A 35 1.49 15.65 -15.39
C ASN A 35 1.69 14.25 -14.76
N LEU A 36 1.49 14.10 -13.46
CA LEU A 36 1.69 12.83 -12.75
C LEU A 36 0.39 12.05 -12.61
N ARG A 37 0.49 10.73 -12.76
CA ARG A 37 -0.55 9.75 -12.45
C ARG A 37 -0.19 9.00 -11.18
N ILE A 38 -1.05 9.13 -10.19
CA ILE A 38 -0.84 8.56 -8.86
C ILE A 38 -1.90 7.49 -8.64
N GLY A 39 -1.46 6.24 -8.59
CA GLY A 39 -2.28 5.08 -8.25
C GLY A 39 -2.24 4.78 -6.76
N GLY A 40 -3.32 4.18 -6.24
CA GLY A 40 -3.39 3.80 -4.85
C GLY A 40 -4.23 2.56 -4.60
N LEU A 41 -3.77 1.70 -3.67
CA LEU A 41 -4.55 0.64 -3.06
C LEU A 41 -4.54 0.83 -1.53
N SER A 42 -5.70 1.18 -0.98
CA SER A 42 -5.87 1.34 0.46
C SER A 42 -6.14 0.00 1.13
N GLY A 43 -5.64 -0.14 2.37
CA GLY A 43 -6.01 -1.24 3.24
C GLY A 43 -4.96 -2.34 3.39
N ILE A 44 -5.32 -3.33 4.22
CA ILE A 44 -4.45 -4.45 4.61
C ILE A 44 -4.99 -5.75 4.01
N TYR A 45 -4.14 -6.53 3.37
CA TYR A 45 -4.51 -7.82 2.84
C TYR A 45 -4.70 -8.84 3.96
N LYS A 46 -5.89 -9.44 4.00
CA LYS A 46 -6.22 -10.60 4.81
C LYS A 46 -6.93 -11.62 3.93
N GLN A 47 -6.26 -12.77 3.71
CA GLN A 47 -6.77 -13.84 2.86
C GLN A 47 -8.22 -14.23 3.13
N PRO A 48 -8.70 -14.35 4.40
CA PRO A 48 -10.10 -14.71 4.66
C PRO A 48 -11.13 -13.67 4.18
N ASP A 49 -10.74 -12.41 4.00
CA ASP A 49 -11.64 -11.32 3.62
C ASP A 49 -11.48 -10.89 2.17
N PHE A 50 -10.40 -11.28 1.49
CA PHE A 50 -10.09 -10.84 0.14
C PHE A 50 -11.20 -11.17 -0.87
N LEU A 51 -11.72 -12.39 -0.85
CA LEU A 51 -12.78 -12.85 -1.77
C LEU A 51 -14.19 -12.41 -1.33
N LYS A 52 -14.32 -11.65 -0.24
CA LYS A 52 -15.61 -11.15 0.22
C LYS A 52 -15.96 -9.84 -0.50
N GLY A 53 -17.24 -9.49 -0.50
CA GLY A 53 -17.65 -8.12 -0.76
C GLY A 53 -17.33 -7.22 0.44
N HIS A 54 -17.49 -5.91 0.23
CA HIS A 54 -17.60 -4.97 1.35
C HIS A 54 -19.02 -5.04 1.93
N PHE A 55 -19.21 -5.92 2.91
CA PHE A 55 -20.47 -6.06 3.64
C PHE A 55 -20.49 -5.26 4.95
N ASP A 56 -19.34 -4.70 5.35
CA ASP A 56 -19.20 -3.89 6.54
C ASP A 56 -20.02 -2.61 6.38
N ARG A 57 -21.12 -2.51 7.13
CA ARG A 57 -21.96 -1.31 7.16
C ARG A 57 -22.01 -0.73 8.58
N PRO A 58 -22.06 0.60 8.71
CA PRO A 58 -22.35 1.21 9.99
C PRO A 58 -23.72 0.74 10.53
N PRO A 59 -23.87 0.60 11.86
CA PRO A 59 -22.84 0.77 12.88
C PRO A 59 -21.85 -0.41 12.93
N TYR A 60 -20.55 -0.11 12.91
CA TYR A 60 -19.51 -1.14 13.01
C TYR A 60 -19.41 -1.71 14.44
N ASN A 61 -19.38 -3.03 14.54
CA ASN A 61 -18.93 -3.78 15.71
C ASN A 61 -17.39 -3.97 15.70
N GLY A 62 -16.84 -4.55 16.78
CA GLY A 62 -15.39 -4.75 16.94
C GLY A 62 -14.70 -5.61 15.87
N HIS A 63 -15.46 -6.45 15.16
CA HIS A 63 -14.95 -7.22 14.03
C HIS A 63 -15.02 -6.41 12.73
N THR A 64 -16.19 -5.85 12.42
CA THR A 64 -16.45 -5.10 11.17
C THR A 64 -15.59 -3.84 11.02
N ILE A 65 -15.21 -3.19 12.13
CA ILE A 65 -14.26 -2.07 12.09
C ILE A 65 -12.87 -2.47 11.61
N ARG A 66 -12.49 -3.75 11.75
CA ARG A 66 -11.20 -4.25 11.25
C ARG A 66 -11.30 -4.63 9.78
N SER A 67 -12.36 -5.35 9.41
CA SER A 67 -12.57 -5.78 8.02
C SER A 67 -12.85 -4.64 7.05
N VAL A 68 -13.38 -3.50 7.51
CA VAL A 68 -13.69 -2.33 6.65
C VAL A 68 -12.47 -1.83 5.88
N TYR A 69 -11.25 -1.96 6.42
CA TYR A 69 -10.02 -1.55 5.74
C TYR A 69 -9.23 -2.74 5.18
N HIS A 70 -9.78 -3.94 5.15
CA HIS A 70 -9.11 -5.04 4.47
C HIS A 70 -9.24 -4.89 2.95
N VAL A 71 -8.21 -5.25 2.19
CA VAL A 71 -8.26 -5.23 0.73
C VAL A 71 -9.28 -6.27 0.24
N ARG A 72 -10.09 -5.91 -0.77
CA ARG A 72 -11.00 -6.84 -1.47
C ARG A 72 -10.50 -7.12 -2.89
N GLU A 73 -10.89 -8.29 -3.41
CA GLU A 73 -10.60 -8.72 -4.78
C GLU A 73 -11.12 -7.72 -5.80
N TYR A 74 -12.30 -7.15 -5.57
CA TYR A 74 -12.86 -6.11 -6.43
C TYR A 74 -11.96 -4.87 -6.53
N ASP A 75 -11.37 -4.43 -5.40
CA ASP A 75 -10.44 -3.29 -5.37
C ASP A 75 -9.16 -3.57 -6.13
N PHE A 76 -8.62 -4.78 -5.95
CA PHE A 76 -7.48 -5.29 -6.69
C PHE A 76 -7.76 -5.35 -8.21
N HIS A 77 -8.89 -5.94 -8.62
CA HIS A 77 -9.24 -6.09 -10.03
C HIS A 77 -9.44 -4.75 -10.76
N LYS A 78 -10.01 -3.72 -10.11
CA LYS A 78 -10.08 -2.36 -10.69
C LYS A 78 -8.70 -1.87 -11.14
N LEU A 79 -7.69 -2.07 -10.31
CA LEU A 79 -6.31 -1.64 -10.61
C LEU A 79 -5.62 -2.58 -11.61
N MET A 80 -5.97 -3.87 -11.64
CA MET A 80 -5.52 -4.80 -12.67
C MET A 80 -6.02 -4.44 -14.08
N GLN A 81 -7.10 -3.66 -14.20
CA GLN A 81 -7.58 -3.16 -15.51
C GLN A 81 -6.91 -1.86 -15.99
N VAL A 82 -6.05 -1.22 -15.19
CA VAL A 82 -5.36 0.03 -15.60
C VAL A 82 -4.30 -0.23 -16.66
N GLU A 83 -4.55 0.10 -17.92
CA GLU A 83 -3.58 -0.13 -19.02
C GLU A 83 -2.55 0.99 -19.16
N GLU A 84 -2.96 2.22 -18.89
CA GLU A 84 -2.10 3.37 -19.05
C GLU A 84 -1.05 3.45 -17.91
N PRO A 85 0.18 3.91 -18.19
CA PRO A 85 1.27 3.96 -17.21
C PRO A 85 0.92 4.74 -15.94
N VAL A 86 1.43 4.31 -14.80
CA VAL A 86 1.29 5.00 -13.51
C VAL A 86 2.68 5.45 -13.05
N ASP A 87 2.83 6.73 -12.71
CA ASP A 87 4.13 7.30 -12.33
C ASP A 87 4.50 6.96 -10.88
N ILE A 88 3.50 7.02 -10.00
CA ILE A 88 3.65 6.80 -8.56
C ILE A 88 2.53 5.88 -8.09
N PHE A 89 2.87 4.84 -7.34
CA PHE A 89 1.89 3.97 -6.71
C PHE A 89 2.03 3.95 -5.19
N LEU A 90 0.88 4.00 -4.50
CA LEU A 90 0.79 4.01 -3.05
C LEU A 90 0.04 2.76 -2.57
N SER A 91 0.63 2.01 -1.65
CA SER A 91 -0.07 0.94 -0.92
C SER A 91 0.16 1.08 0.57
N HIS A 92 -0.73 0.55 1.41
CA HIS A 92 -0.39 0.40 2.83
C HIS A 92 0.61 -0.75 2.99
N ASP A 93 0.17 -1.95 2.60
CA ASP A 93 0.96 -3.17 2.66
C ASP A 93 2.12 -3.16 1.67
N CYS A 94 3.22 -3.80 2.06
CA CYS A 94 4.34 -3.99 1.16
C CYS A 94 4.08 -5.13 0.16
N PRO A 95 4.61 -5.04 -1.06
CA PRO A 95 4.62 -6.17 -2.00
C PRO A 95 5.27 -7.39 -1.37
N PHE A 96 4.66 -8.56 -1.54
CA PHE A 96 5.29 -9.83 -1.17
C PHE A 96 6.67 -9.99 -1.84
N GLY A 97 7.68 -10.40 -1.08
CA GLY A 97 9.04 -10.61 -1.59
C GLY A 97 9.88 -9.33 -1.75
N ILE A 98 9.37 -8.15 -1.38
CA ILE A 98 10.11 -6.89 -1.57
C ILE A 98 11.45 -6.84 -0.81
N THR A 99 11.58 -7.62 0.27
CA THR A 99 12.80 -7.70 1.07
C THR A 99 13.96 -8.33 0.33
N ASP A 100 13.69 -9.18 -0.66
CA ASP A 100 14.72 -9.79 -1.51
C ASP A 100 15.32 -8.76 -2.48
N CYS A 101 14.64 -7.62 -2.68
CA CYS A 101 15.06 -6.51 -3.54
C CYS A 101 15.78 -5.36 -2.80
N GLY A 102 16.06 -5.52 -1.49
CA GLY A 102 16.73 -4.51 -0.67
C GLY A 102 17.63 -5.13 0.41
N ASP A 103 18.14 -4.32 1.34
CA ASP A 103 18.99 -4.81 2.44
C ASP A 103 18.14 -5.38 3.58
N TRP A 104 17.72 -6.63 3.42
CA TRP A 104 16.96 -7.33 4.46
C TRP A 104 17.75 -7.52 5.77
N LYS A 105 19.09 -7.51 5.72
CA LYS A 105 19.91 -7.66 6.93
C LYS A 105 19.84 -6.39 7.78
N GLU A 106 19.87 -5.23 7.13
CA GLU A 106 19.62 -3.94 7.79
C GLU A 106 18.20 -3.88 8.35
N LEU A 107 17.19 -4.32 7.59
CA LEU A 107 15.81 -4.41 8.07
C LEU A 107 15.70 -5.22 9.37
N VAL A 108 16.26 -6.43 9.40
CA VAL A 108 16.23 -7.31 10.58
C VAL A 108 17.06 -6.77 11.73
N ARG A 109 18.14 -6.02 11.44
CA ARG A 109 18.94 -5.34 12.47
C ARG A 109 18.15 -4.23 13.16
N GLU A 110 17.39 -3.44 12.41
CA GLU A 110 16.52 -2.40 12.97
C GLU A 110 15.25 -2.97 13.61
N LYS A 111 14.70 -4.03 13.03
CA LYS A 111 13.44 -4.69 13.42
C LYS A 111 13.62 -6.20 13.50
N PRO A 112 14.14 -6.72 14.62
CA PRO A 112 14.35 -8.16 14.79
C PRO A 112 13.08 -9.00 14.67
N ASP A 113 11.91 -8.44 14.97
CA ASP A 113 10.61 -9.11 14.89
C ASP A 113 10.31 -9.64 13.48
N PHE A 114 10.82 -8.98 12.42
CA PHE A 114 10.65 -9.43 11.04
C PHE A 114 11.58 -10.58 10.64
N LYS A 115 12.54 -10.98 11.48
CA LYS A 115 13.53 -12.00 11.14
C LYS A 115 12.87 -13.31 10.66
N GLN A 116 11.86 -13.78 11.40
CA GLN A 116 11.17 -15.01 11.05
C GLN A 116 10.37 -14.85 9.76
N GLU A 117 9.59 -13.78 9.62
CA GLU A 117 8.75 -13.54 8.43
C GLU A 117 9.57 -13.35 7.16
N VAL A 118 10.74 -12.71 7.25
CA VAL A 118 11.70 -12.58 6.14
C VAL A 118 12.30 -13.94 5.77
N GLN A 119 12.72 -14.73 6.76
CA GLN A 119 13.30 -16.06 6.54
C GLN A 119 12.30 -17.06 5.96
N GLU A 120 11.05 -17.03 6.42
CA GLU A 120 9.96 -17.86 5.93
C GLU A 120 9.35 -17.35 4.62
N ARG A 121 9.81 -16.19 4.12
CA ARG A 121 9.24 -15.50 2.95
C ARG A 121 7.74 -15.35 3.05
N ASN A 122 7.27 -14.83 4.17
CA ASN A 122 5.84 -14.62 4.44
C ASN A 122 5.48 -13.14 4.68
N LEU A 123 6.45 -12.24 4.48
CA LEU A 123 6.25 -10.80 4.64
C LEU A 123 5.61 -10.17 3.39
N GLY A 124 4.59 -9.35 3.61
CA GLY A 124 3.93 -8.56 2.56
C GLY A 124 2.71 -9.23 1.93
N SER A 125 2.17 -8.56 0.92
CA SER A 125 0.87 -8.86 0.31
C SER A 125 1.02 -9.39 -1.12
N LYS A 126 0.45 -10.57 -1.38
CA LYS A 126 0.48 -11.22 -2.71
C LYS A 126 -0.27 -10.42 -3.78
N PRO A 127 -1.50 -9.90 -3.54
CA PRO A 127 -2.16 -9.02 -4.51
C PRO A 127 -1.36 -7.76 -4.82
N VAL A 128 -0.65 -7.22 -3.83
CA VAL A 128 0.19 -6.02 -4.01
C VAL A 128 1.41 -6.34 -4.89
N ALA A 129 2.04 -7.51 -4.72
CA ALA A 129 3.12 -7.94 -5.61
C ALA A 129 2.65 -8.11 -7.07
N GLN A 130 1.47 -8.70 -7.28
CA GLN A 130 0.89 -8.81 -8.62
C GLN A 130 0.61 -7.44 -9.26
N LEU A 131 0.15 -6.46 -8.48
CA LEU A 131 -0.02 -5.09 -8.96
C LEU A 131 1.31 -4.44 -9.31
N LEU A 132 2.35 -4.67 -8.52
CA LEU A 132 3.70 -4.17 -8.78
C LEU A 132 4.26 -4.72 -10.09
N GLU A 133 4.15 -6.04 -10.32
CA GLU A 133 4.59 -6.70 -11.55
C GLU A 133 3.81 -6.23 -12.79
N LYS A 134 2.51 -5.94 -12.63
CA LYS A 134 1.65 -5.51 -13.72
C LYS A 134 1.77 -4.03 -14.07
N LEU A 135 1.82 -3.15 -13.07
CA LEU A 135 1.82 -1.70 -13.28
C LEU A 135 3.23 -1.12 -13.47
N LYS A 136 4.25 -1.75 -12.88
CA LYS A 136 5.67 -1.37 -12.98
C LYS A 136 5.94 0.14 -12.84
N PRO A 137 5.35 0.84 -11.86
CA PRO A 137 5.52 2.28 -11.74
C PRO A 137 6.97 2.64 -11.40
N PRO A 138 7.53 3.76 -11.88
CA PRO A 138 8.87 4.21 -11.49
C PRO A 138 9.07 4.35 -9.97
N TYR A 139 8.00 4.70 -9.23
CA TYR A 139 8.02 4.86 -7.78
C TYR A 139 6.87 4.10 -7.10
N TRP A 140 7.21 3.40 -6.02
CA TRP A 140 6.26 2.70 -5.16
C TRP A 140 6.50 3.03 -3.69
N PHE A 141 5.46 3.45 -2.97
CA PHE A 141 5.55 3.76 -1.54
C PHE A 141 4.63 2.88 -0.70
N SER A 142 5.13 2.44 0.46
CA SER A 142 4.37 1.66 1.44
C SER A 142 4.59 2.09 2.89
N ALA A 143 3.74 1.65 3.81
CA ALA A 143 3.80 2.04 5.23
C ALA A 143 3.85 0.86 6.21
N ASP A 144 3.72 -0.37 5.73
CA ASP A 144 3.54 -1.59 6.53
C ASP A 144 4.70 -1.88 7.51
N LEU A 145 5.94 -1.72 7.04
CA LEU A 145 7.13 -2.11 7.81
C LEU A 145 7.40 -1.20 9.02
N HIS A 146 6.79 -0.01 9.07
CA HIS A 146 7.01 0.98 10.14
C HIS A 146 8.50 1.22 10.46
N CYS A 147 9.31 1.24 9.40
CA CYS A 147 10.72 1.59 9.36
C CYS A 147 11.04 2.02 7.92
N LYS A 148 12.15 2.73 7.74
CA LYS A 148 12.60 3.09 6.40
C LYS A 148 13.22 1.85 5.74
N PHE A 149 12.63 1.40 4.64
CA PHE A 149 13.20 0.31 3.84
C PHE A 149 13.17 0.70 2.37
N ALA A 150 14.35 0.77 1.74
CA ALA A 150 14.48 1.06 0.32
C ALA A 150 14.83 -0.23 -0.43
N ALA A 151 14.17 -0.43 -1.56
CA ALA A 151 14.43 -1.56 -2.45
C ALA A 151 14.38 -1.12 -3.91
N ARG A 152 15.05 -1.86 -4.77
CA ARG A 152 15.06 -1.61 -6.21
C ARG A 152 14.57 -2.86 -6.92
N VAL A 153 13.37 -2.78 -7.46
CA VAL A 153 12.71 -3.91 -8.13
C VAL A 153 13.00 -3.81 -9.62
N GLN A 154 13.70 -4.79 -10.16
CA GLN A 154 13.93 -4.93 -11.59
C GLN A 154 12.82 -5.78 -12.18
N HIS A 155 12.15 -5.27 -13.21
CA HIS A 155 11.09 -5.99 -13.91
C HIS A 155 11.65 -6.59 -15.20
N GLY A 156 11.43 -7.89 -15.40
CA GLY A 156 11.55 -8.61 -16.68
C GLY A 156 12.66 -8.19 -17.65
N GLU A 157 12.41 -8.41 -18.96
CA GLU A 157 13.38 -8.14 -20.03
C GLU A 157 13.38 -6.67 -20.49
N ASP A 158 12.33 -5.90 -20.19
CA ASP A 158 12.25 -4.47 -20.52
C ASP A 158 13.21 -3.60 -19.69
N GLY A 159 13.81 -4.17 -18.64
CA GLY A 159 14.77 -3.50 -17.77
C GLY A 159 14.16 -2.36 -16.96
N SER A 160 12.81 -2.27 -16.92
CA SER A 160 12.14 -1.24 -16.14
C SER A 160 12.39 -1.46 -14.65
N VAL A 161 12.46 -0.37 -13.91
CA VAL A 161 12.82 -0.38 -12.49
C VAL A 161 11.81 0.40 -11.70
N THR A 162 11.31 -0.22 -10.63
CA THR A 162 10.57 0.47 -9.58
C THR A 162 11.49 0.78 -8.40
N ASN A 163 11.57 2.06 -8.03
CA ASN A 163 12.17 2.49 -6.79
C ASN A 163 11.12 2.35 -5.68
N PHE A 164 11.34 1.40 -4.79
CA PHE A 164 10.45 1.13 -3.67
C PHE A 164 10.95 1.81 -2.39
N LEU A 165 10.03 2.42 -1.64
CA LEU A 165 10.32 2.96 -0.33
C LEU A 165 9.18 2.68 0.65
N ALA A 166 9.46 1.90 1.69
CA ALA A 166 8.63 1.84 2.88
C ALA A 166 9.01 2.98 3.84
N LEU A 167 7.99 3.63 4.41
CA LEU A 167 8.14 4.75 5.33
C LEU A 167 7.70 4.37 6.75
N ASP A 168 8.33 5.03 7.73
CA ASP A 168 7.96 4.89 9.13
C ASP A 168 6.74 5.77 9.50
N LYS A 169 6.14 5.50 10.66
CA LYS A 169 5.12 6.33 11.26
C LYS A 169 5.66 7.74 11.49
N CYS A 170 4.81 8.73 11.24
CA CYS A 170 5.06 10.15 11.55
C CYS A 170 5.06 10.39 13.07
N LEU A 171 6.08 9.87 13.76
CA LEU A 171 6.29 10.03 15.20
C LEU A 171 7.56 10.85 15.46
N PRO A 172 7.61 11.62 16.56
CA PRO A 172 8.80 12.38 16.93
C PRO A 172 10.07 11.51 16.93
N GLY A 173 11.15 12.02 16.35
CA GLY A 173 12.47 11.35 16.31
C GLY A 173 12.62 10.25 15.25
N ARG A 174 11.62 10.01 14.40
CA ARG A 174 11.69 9.02 13.31
C ARG A 174 11.93 9.67 11.96
N LYS A 175 12.60 8.93 11.05
CA LYS A 175 12.82 9.37 9.65
C LYS A 175 11.57 9.02 8.83
N PHE A 176 10.59 9.93 8.76
CA PHE A 176 9.30 9.69 8.07
C PHE A 176 9.05 10.59 6.85
N LEU A 177 9.82 11.67 6.67
CA LEU A 177 9.67 12.60 5.56
C LEU A 177 10.91 12.53 4.65
N GLN A 178 10.72 12.26 3.36
CA GLN A 178 11.75 12.45 2.34
C GLN A 178 11.25 13.51 1.37
N LEU A 179 11.83 14.71 1.45
CA LEU A 179 11.68 15.71 0.40
C LEU A 179 12.57 15.23 -0.76
N VAL A 180 11.94 14.91 -1.89
CA VAL A 180 12.66 14.73 -3.15
C VAL A 180 12.69 16.11 -3.79
N CYS A 181 13.83 16.80 -3.63
CA CYS A 181 14.11 18.09 -4.25
C CYS A 181 14.62 17.90 -5.67
#